data_AF-A0A328DMH7-F1
#
_entry.id   AF-A0A328DMH7-F1
#
_cell.length_a   1.000
_cell.length_b   1.000
_cell.length_c   1.000
_cell.angle_alpha   90.00
_cell.angle_beta   90.00
_cell.angle_gamma   90.00
#
_symmetry.space_group_name_H-M   'P 1'
#
loop_
_entity.id
_entity.type
_entity.pdbx_description
1 polymer ?
#
loop_
_entity_poly.entity_id
_entity_poly.type
_entity_poly.pdbx_seq_one_letter_code
_entity_poly.pdbx_strand_id
1 'polypeptide(L)'
;MSAENVFGKAITVLEYPDTEARAAAANAANAAIGADDKHKQVMQYVNKLKSAYGDGISVLATIYNATGENIYFSASKDWHGKLYTDSSYPKILQNGQWGGFLHCKNDAAPSGTEAVVVFRAKANDSSGGRGDVVIAWDDPWAPGSSNKAYTEIGEKDKYNSAWDEVRSKLASSGASQSGFGFGLYSYHSTGKLPNS
;
A
#
# COMPACT_ATOMS: atom_id res chain seq x y z
N MET A 1 8.47 7.21 20.41
CA MET A 1 7.67 8.09 19.54
C MET A 1 7.66 7.44 18.16
N SER A 2 6.52 6.95 17.68
CA SER A 2 6.43 6.45 16.31
C SER A 2 6.70 7.61 15.36
N ALA A 3 7.68 7.47 14.47
CA ALA A 3 7.93 8.46 13.44
C ALA A 3 6.67 8.61 12.56
N GLU A 4 6.33 9.85 12.22
CA GLU A 4 5.26 10.17 11.26
C GLU A 4 5.56 9.43 9.95
N ASN A 5 4.66 8.54 9.54
CA ASN A 5 4.80 7.66 8.39
C ASN A 5 3.89 8.08 7.22
N VAL A 6 3.39 9.32 7.28
CA VAL A 6 2.50 9.95 6.29
C VAL A 6 3.12 11.28 5.87
N PHE A 7 3.11 11.56 4.57
CA PHE A 7 3.84 12.69 3.97
C PHE A 7 3.02 13.40 2.91
N GLY A 8 3.20 14.72 2.82
CA GLY A 8 2.45 15.59 1.93
C GLY A 8 1.19 16.19 2.54
N LYS A 9 0.67 17.24 1.89
CA LYS A 9 -0.59 17.89 2.28
C LYS A 9 -1.77 17.21 1.59
N ALA A 10 -2.90 17.16 2.28
CA ALA A 10 -4.15 16.68 1.68
C ALA A 10 -4.58 17.61 0.52
N ILE A 11 -5.06 17.00 -0.56
CA ILE A 11 -5.64 17.67 -1.72
C ILE A 11 -7.15 17.48 -1.65
N THR A 12 -7.88 18.57 -1.46
CA THR A 12 -9.36 18.59 -1.38
C THR A 12 -9.92 19.53 -2.44
N VAL A 13 -11.07 19.20 -3.03
CA VAL A 13 -11.83 20.12 -3.90
C VAL A 13 -13.14 20.42 -3.17
N LEU A 14 -13.36 21.68 -2.81
CA LEU A 14 -14.43 22.10 -1.88
C LEU A 14 -15.78 22.44 -2.55
N GLU A 15 -15.92 22.34 -3.88
CA GLU A 15 -16.96 23.10 -4.63
C GLU A 15 -17.90 22.32 -5.58
N TYR A 16 -17.92 20.98 -5.58
CA TYR A 16 -18.79 20.21 -6.51
C TYR A 16 -19.75 19.24 -5.78
N PRO A 17 -20.83 18.75 -6.43
CA PRO A 17 -21.59 17.61 -5.90
C PRO A 17 -20.62 16.45 -5.59
N ASP A 18 -20.86 15.76 -4.46
CA ASP A 18 -19.90 14.87 -3.75
C ASP A 18 -19.08 13.96 -4.71
N THR A 19 -19.73 13.29 -5.67
CA THR A 19 -19.02 12.38 -6.61
C THR A 19 -18.13 13.10 -7.62
N GLU A 20 -18.58 14.22 -8.22
CA GLU A 20 -17.77 15.00 -9.17
C GLU A 20 -16.62 15.72 -8.46
N ALA A 21 -16.86 16.22 -7.24
CA ALA A 21 -15.82 16.80 -6.38
C ALA A 21 -14.71 15.78 -6.10
N ARG A 22 -15.11 14.55 -5.76
CA ARG A 22 -14.17 13.45 -5.47
C ARG A 22 -13.40 13.02 -6.70
N ALA A 23 -14.04 12.90 -7.85
CA ALA A 23 -13.34 12.60 -9.10
C ALA A 23 -12.34 13.71 -9.48
N ALA A 24 -12.72 14.98 -9.32
CA ALA A 24 -11.82 16.11 -9.52
C ALA A 24 -10.64 16.10 -8.54
N ALA A 25 -10.89 15.82 -7.25
CA ALA A 25 -9.86 15.71 -6.22
C ALA A 25 -8.91 14.53 -6.47
N ALA A 26 -9.43 13.39 -6.93
CA ALA A 26 -8.66 12.21 -7.33
C ALA A 26 -7.73 12.55 -8.51
N ASN A 27 -8.26 13.20 -9.55
CA ASN A 27 -7.48 13.63 -10.71
C ASN A 27 -6.40 14.64 -10.33
N ALA A 28 -6.72 15.62 -9.47
CA ALA A 28 -5.75 16.59 -8.96
C ALA A 28 -4.65 15.91 -8.14
N ALA A 29 -5.00 14.94 -7.29
CA ALA A 29 -4.02 14.16 -6.54
C ALA A 29 -3.14 13.32 -7.47
N ASN A 30 -3.71 12.66 -8.48
CA ASN A 30 -2.94 11.85 -9.42
C ASN A 30 -1.93 12.71 -10.21
N ALA A 31 -2.34 13.90 -10.66
CA ALA A 31 -1.44 14.85 -11.32
C ALA A 31 -0.32 15.36 -10.40
N ALA A 32 -0.59 15.43 -9.09
CA ALA A 32 0.34 15.92 -8.08
C ALA A 32 1.19 14.82 -7.40
N ILE A 33 1.26 13.59 -7.94
CA ILE A 33 1.92 12.45 -7.28
C ILE A 33 3.38 12.74 -6.85
N GLY A 34 4.12 13.49 -7.67
CA GLY A 34 5.51 13.89 -7.42
C GLY A 34 5.71 15.33 -6.93
N ALA A 35 4.64 16.09 -6.66
CA ALA A 35 4.72 17.49 -6.24
C ALA A 35 5.22 17.64 -4.79
N ASP A 36 5.72 18.82 -4.41
CA ASP A 36 6.01 19.22 -3.03
C ASP A 36 6.94 18.30 -2.22
N ASP A 37 7.86 17.60 -2.89
CA ASP A 37 8.86 16.69 -2.29
C ASP A 37 8.30 15.52 -1.44
N LYS A 38 6.98 15.36 -1.32
CA LYS A 38 6.34 14.30 -0.51
C LYS A 38 6.79 12.88 -0.88
N HIS A 39 7.04 12.63 -2.16
CA HIS A 39 7.58 11.35 -2.61
C HIS A 39 9.04 11.17 -2.14
N LYS A 40 9.86 12.23 -2.16
CA LYS A 40 11.22 12.17 -1.61
C LYS A 40 11.21 11.94 -0.10
N GLN A 41 10.29 12.57 0.62
CA GLN A 41 10.16 12.42 2.08
C GLN A 41 9.79 10.98 2.47
N VAL A 42 8.79 10.38 1.82
CA VAL A 42 8.43 8.99 2.10
C VAL A 42 9.56 8.03 1.74
N MET A 43 10.29 8.29 0.64
CA MET A 43 11.46 7.50 0.26
C MET A 43 12.59 7.62 1.28
N GLN A 44 12.87 8.82 1.79
CA GLN A 44 13.84 9.03 2.86
C GLN A 44 13.45 8.28 4.14
N TYR A 45 12.16 8.28 4.48
CA TYR A 45 11.63 7.56 5.63
C TYR A 45 11.84 6.04 5.50
N VAL A 46 11.40 5.41 4.41
CA VAL A 46 11.55 3.94 4.24
C VAL A 46 13.02 3.53 4.09
N ASN A 47 13.86 4.36 3.47
CA ASN A 47 15.31 4.11 3.42
C ASN A 47 15.94 4.22 4.81
N LYS A 48 15.53 5.19 5.65
CA LYS A 48 15.98 5.26 7.04
C LYS A 48 15.59 4.01 7.83
N LEU A 49 14.37 3.50 7.64
CA LEU A 49 13.95 2.22 8.25
C LEU A 49 14.82 1.06 7.74
N LYS A 50 15.09 0.99 6.43
CA LYS A 50 15.96 -0.04 5.86
C LYS A 50 17.38 0.03 6.41
N SER A 51 17.96 1.23 6.52
CA SER A 51 19.30 1.40 7.11
C SER A 51 19.35 1.00 8.58
N ALA A 52 18.27 1.25 9.34
CA ALA A 52 18.17 0.82 10.74
C ALA A 52 17.99 -0.69 10.87
N TYR A 53 17.23 -1.32 9.98
CA TYR A 53 17.07 -2.76 9.91
C TYR A 53 18.36 -3.48 9.47
N GLY A 54 19.09 -2.90 8.52
CA GLY A 54 20.32 -3.46 7.97
C GLY A 54 20.09 -4.57 6.94
N ASP A 55 20.98 -5.55 6.96
CA ASP A 55 21.03 -6.63 5.97
C ASP A 55 19.88 -7.62 6.14
N GLY A 56 19.33 -8.05 5.00
CA GLY A 56 18.25 -9.03 4.96
C GLY A 56 17.11 -8.62 4.04
N ILE A 57 16.18 -9.55 3.85
CA ILE A 57 15.04 -9.39 2.96
C ILE A 57 13.99 -8.49 3.61
N SER A 58 13.55 -7.48 2.87
CA SER A 58 12.61 -6.48 3.36
C SER A 58 11.96 -5.74 2.20
N VAL A 59 10.68 -5.41 2.36
CA VAL A 59 9.92 -4.54 1.45
C VAL A 59 9.85 -3.14 2.03
N LEU A 60 10.41 -2.18 1.31
CA LEU A 60 10.28 -0.74 1.55
C LEU A 60 9.01 -0.27 0.87
N ALA A 61 7.88 -0.32 1.58
CA ALA A 61 6.57 -0.05 1.00
C ALA A 61 6.25 1.45 1.02
N THR A 62 5.79 1.98 -0.11
CA THR A 62 5.20 3.31 -0.22
C THR A 62 3.81 3.20 -0.85
N ILE A 63 2.86 3.97 -0.34
CA ILE A 63 1.46 3.97 -0.80
C ILE A 63 1.03 5.40 -1.06
N TYR A 64 0.51 5.68 -2.24
CA TYR A 64 -0.09 6.98 -2.56
C TYR A 64 -1.61 6.86 -2.62
N ASN A 65 -2.31 7.76 -1.94
CA ASN A 65 -3.75 7.85 -2.06
C ASN A 65 -4.15 8.94 -3.07
N ALA A 66 -4.78 8.53 -4.17
CA ALA A 66 -5.38 9.42 -5.16
C ALA A 66 -6.87 9.10 -5.40
N THR A 67 -7.59 8.68 -4.36
CA THR A 67 -8.99 8.25 -4.48
C THR A 67 -10.01 9.39 -4.43
N GLY A 68 -9.55 10.62 -4.19
CA GLY A 68 -10.41 11.78 -3.94
C GLY A 68 -10.92 11.89 -2.50
N GLU A 69 -10.63 10.89 -1.66
CA GLU A 69 -11.09 10.78 -0.27
C GLU A 69 -10.00 10.20 0.63
N ASN A 70 -10.24 10.16 1.94
CA ASN A 70 -9.38 9.43 2.86
C ASN A 70 -9.53 7.91 2.72
N ILE A 71 -8.42 7.18 2.79
CA ILE A 71 -8.42 5.72 3.00
C ILE A 71 -7.91 5.38 4.40
N TYR A 72 -8.45 4.31 4.97
CA TYR A 72 -8.23 3.94 6.36
C TYR A 72 -7.66 2.53 6.46
N PHE A 73 -6.63 2.33 7.27
CA PHE A 73 -6.16 0.99 7.59
C PHE A 73 -7.32 0.16 8.15
N SER A 74 -7.53 -1.03 7.58
CA SER A 74 -8.62 -1.93 7.95
C SER A 74 -8.09 -3.19 8.62
N ALA A 75 -7.21 -3.92 7.91
CA ALA A 75 -6.67 -5.19 8.37
C ALA A 75 -5.29 -5.46 7.75
N SER A 76 -4.57 -6.42 8.31
CA SER A 76 -3.34 -6.96 7.73
C SER A 76 -3.19 -8.43 8.10
N LYS A 77 -2.39 -9.14 7.30
CA LYS A 77 -2.00 -10.52 7.59
C LYS A 77 -0.57 -10.76 7.14
N ASP A 78 0.24 -11.27 8.06
CA ASP A 78 1.60 -11.70 7.77
C ASP A 78 1.57 -13.23 7.59
N TRP A 79 1.97 -13.71 6.41
CA TRP A 79 2.20 -15.14 6.16
C TRP A 79 3.66 -15.49 6.43
N HIS A 80 4.59 -14.64 6.00
CA HIS A 80 6.00 -14.71 6.30
C HIS A 80 6.59 -13.34 6.62
N GLY A 81 7.46 -13.28 7.63
CA GLY A 81 8.01 -12.02 8.09
C GLY A 81 7.12 -11.33 9.12
N LYS A 82 7.44 -10.06 9.35
CA LYS A 82 6.77 -9.18 10.30
C LYS A 82 6.95 -7.72 9.90
N LEU A 83 6.05 -6.87 10.37
CA LEU A 83 6.29 -5.43 10.36
C LEU A 83 7.55 -5.11 11.18
N TYR A 84 8.42 -4.25 10.66
CA TYR A 84 9.63 -3.84 11.40
C TYR A 84 9.26 -3.08 12.67
N THR A 85 10.01 -3.28 13.76
CA THR A 85 9.65 -2.79 15.11
C THR A 85 9.42 -1.28 15.19
N ASP A 86 10.19 -0.47 14.45
CA ASP A 86 10.03 0.99 14.41
C ASP A 86 9.09 1.47 13.27
N SER A 87 8.39 0.54 12.63
CA SER A 87 7.44 0.81 11.57
C SER A 87 6.00 0.58 12.02
N SER A 88 5.07 1.22 11.31
CA SER A 88 3.63 1.01 11.50
C SER A 88 2.94 1.16 10.14
N TYR A 89 1.80 0.51 9.94
CA TYR A 89 0.96 0.82 8.79
C TYR A 89 0.34 2.21 8.95
N PRO A 90 0.34 3.06 7.91
CA PRO A 90 -0.38 4.33 7.93
C PRO A 90 -1.85 4.11 8.32
N LYS A 91 -2.31 4.73 9.41
CA LYS A 91 -3.69 4.50 9.89
C LYS A 91 -4.72 5.21 9.03
N ILE A 92 -4.37 6.39 8.53
CA ILE A 92 -5.18 7.20 7.64
C ILE A 92 -4.24 7.78 6.58
N LEU A 93 -4.61 7.67 5.31
CA LEU A 93 -3.97 8.40 4.22
C LEU A 93 -5.01 9.30 3.59
N GLN A 94 -4.79 10.61 3.64
CA GLN A 94 -5.67 11.57 2.97
C GLN A 94 -5.36 11.60 1.47
N ASN A 95 -6.33 12.05 0.69
CA ASN A 95 -6.14 12.22 -0.75
C ASN A 95 -4.93 13.13 -1.01
N GLY A 96 -4.01 12.71 -1.89
CA GLY A 96 -2.79 13.44 -2.22
C GLY A 96 -1.58 13.15 -1.33
N GLN A 97 -1.69 12.28 -0.32
CA GLN A 97 -0.60 11.93 0.58
C GLN A 97 0.07 10.60 0.24
N TRP A 98 1.34 10.49 0.64
CA TRP A 98 2.10 9.25 0.66
C TRP A 98 2.17 8.67 2.07
N GLY A 99 2.06 7.36 2.19
CA GLY A 99 2.36 6.58 3.38
C GLY A 99 3.57 5.69 3.17
N GLY A 100 4.34 5.42 4.21
CA GLY A 100 5.48 4.50 4.16
C GLY A 100 5.49 3.49 5.29
N PHE A 101 6.03 2.31 5.04
CA PHE A 101 6.35 1.33 6.09
C PHE A 101 7.44 0.35 5.62
N LEU A 102 8.01 -0.39 6.57
CA LEU A 102 8.98 -1.46 6.31
C LEU A 102 8.43 -2.78 6.84
N HIS A 103 8.33 -3.78 5.97
CA HIS A 103 8.05 -5.15 6.36
C HIS A 103 9.28 -6.00 6.08
N CYS A 104 9.74 -6.76 7.06
CA CYS A 104 10.97 -7.53 6.97
C CYS A 104 10.71 -9.01 7.20
N LYS A 105 11.66 -9.84 6.78
CA LYS A 105 11.64 -11.26 7.08
C LYS A 105 11.77 -11.49 8.60
N ASN A 106 11.40 -12.69 9.06
CA ASN A 106 11.58 -13.07 10.46
C ASN A 106 13.08 -13.24 10.80
N ASP A 107 13.45 -12.87 12.02
CA ASP A 107 14.83 -12.97 12.50
C ASP A 107 15.32 -14.42 12.42
N ALA A 108 16.55 -14.62 11.95
CA ALA A 108 17.21 -15.92 11.82
C ALA A 108 16.46 -17.00 11.00
N ALA A 109 15.40 -16.65 10.26
CA ALA A 109 14.67 -17.61 9.41
C ALA A 109 15.27 -17.66 7.99
N PRO A 110 15.35 -18.81 7.30
CA PRO A 110 15.64 -18.85 5.86
C PRO A 110 14.35 -18.57 5.06
N SER A 111 13.78 -17.38 5.26
CA SER A 111 12.49 -16.98 4.67
C SER A 111 12.57 -15.59 4.07
N GLY A 112 11.69 -15.34 3.09
CA GLY A 112 11.40 -14.01 2.57
C GLY A 112 10.43 -13.23 3.46
N THR A 113 9.75 -12.27 2.85
CA THR A 113 8.61 -11.56 3.43
C THR A 113 7.39 -11.69 2.52
N GLU A 114 6.28 -12.15 3.08
CA GLU A 114 5.01 -12.34 2.39
C GLU A 114 3.87 -11.87 3.29
N ALA A 115 3.15 -10.83 2.88
CA ALA A 115 2.09 -10.24 3.69
C ALA A 115 1.09 -9.43 2.85
N VAL A 116 0.01 -9.02 3.50
CA VAL A 116 -1.03 -8.18 2.94
C VAL A 116 -1.45 -7.09 3.92
N VAL A 117 -1.72 -5.90 3.39
CA VAL A 117 -2.42 -4.82 4.08
C VAL A 117 -3.69 -4.45 3.31
N VAL A 118 -4.75 -4.12 4.05
CA VAL A 118 -6.05 -3.74 3.50
C VAL A 118 -6.40 -2.33 3.94
N PHE A 119 -6.71 -1.48 2.97
CA PHE A 119 -7.22 -0.13 3.20
C PHE A 119 -8.67 -0.02 2.78
N ARG A 120 -9.50 0.55 3.65
CA ARG A 120 -10.90 0.83 3.36
C ARG A 120 -11.03 2.20 2.71
N ALA A 121 -11.70 2.25 1.56
CA ALA A 121 -11.98 3.45 0.79
C ALA A 121 -13.49 3.64 0.60
N LYS A 122 -13.94 4.89 0.43
CA LYS A 122 -15.31 5.19 -0.02
C LYS A 122 -15.41 4.81 -1.50
N ALA A 123 -16.44 4.05 -1.87
CA ALA A 123 -16.70 3.70 -3.27
C ALA A 123 -16.90 4.97 -4.11
N ASN A 124 -16.46 4.94 -5.36
CA ASN A 124 -16.62 6.02 -6.32
C ASN A 124 -17.59 5.63 -7.46
N ASP A 125 -18.58 4.80 -7.12
CA ASP A 125 -19.69 4.42 -7.99
C ASP A 125 -21.03 4.90 -7.40
N SER A 126 -22.13 4.56 -8.07
CA SER A 126 -23.47 4.95 -7.65
C SER A 126 -23.96 4.29 -6.36
N SER A 127 -23.23 3.30 -5.81
CA SER A 127 -23.61 2.66 -4.55
C SER A 127 -23.31 3.56 -3.35
N GLY A 128 -22.32 4.46 -3.46
CA GLY A 128 -21.81 5.25 -2.33
C GLY A 128 -21.27 4.41 -1.18
N GLY A 129 -21.06 3.11 -1.39
CA GLY A 129 -20.64 2.14 -0.39
C GLY A 129 -19.16 2.27 0.01
N ARG A 130 -18.56 1.16 0.47
CA ARG A 130 -17.13 1.10 0.80
C ARG A 130 -16.50 -0.11 0.14
N GLY A 131 -15.30 0.09 -0.40
CA GLY A 131 -14.46 -0.96 -0.95
C GLY A 131 -13.22 -1.15 -0.09
N ASP A 132 -12.78 -2.40 0.02
CA ASP A 132 -11.50 -2.74 0.64
C ASP A 132 -10.46 -2.95 -0.47
N VAL A 133 -9.40 -2.13 -0.42
CA VAL A 133 -8.26 -2.15 -1.33
C VAL A 133 -7.19 -3.05 -0.73
N VAL A 134 -6.90 -4.15 -1.40
CA VAL A 134 -5.88 -5.14 -1.01
C VAL A 134 -4.54 -4.75 -1.60
N ILE A 135 -3.48 -4.76 -0.79
CA ILE A 135 -2.10 -4.58 -1.24
C ILE A 135 -1.28 -5.72 -0.63
N ALA A 136 -0.90 -6.71 -1.43
CA ALA A 136 -0.18 -7.89 -0.99
C ALA A 136 1.14 -8.07 -1.76
N TRP A 137 2.17 -8.55 -1.09
CA TRP A 137 3.52 -8.71 -1.64
C TRP A 137 4.13 -10.05 -1.24
N ASP A 138 5.03 -10.54 -2.08
CA ASP A 138 5.96 -11.64 -1.80
C ASP A 138 7.36 -11.23 -2.28
N ASP A 139 8.30 -11.15 -1.35
CA ASP A 139 9.73 -11.01 -1.62
C ASP A 139 10.45 -12.27 -1.14
N PRO A 140 10.62 -13.27 -2.02
CA PRO A 140 11.06 -14.61 -1.65
C PRO A 140 12.57 -14.68 -1.36
N TRP A 141 12.97 -15.57 -0.44
CA TRP A 141 14.39 -15.83 -0.13
C TRP A 141 15.09 -16.75 -1.14
N ALA A 142 14.33 -17.66 -1.77
CA ALA A 142 14.91 -18.70 -2.59
C ALA A 142 15.58 -18.13 -3.86
N PRO A 143 16.83 -18.53 -4.17
CA PRO A 143 17.51 -18.12 -5.40
C PRO A 143 16.67 -18.40 -6.65
N GLY A 144 16.72 -17.49 -7.63
CA GLY A 144 15.95 -17.60 -8.87
C GLY A 144 14.46 -17.26 -8.75
N SER A 145 13.97 -16.94 -7.55
CA SER A 145 12.60 -16.49 -7.36
C SER A 145 12.42 -15.01 -7.71
N SER A 146 11.20 -14.68 -8.12
CA SER A 146 10.79 -13.32 -8.52
C SER A 146 9.84 -12.73 -7.49
N ASN A 147 9.98 -11.43 -7.25
CA ASN A 147 9.09 -10.66 -6.40
C ASN A 147 7.69 -10.64 -7.02
N LYS A 148 6.68 -10.65 -6.16
CA LYS A 148 5.28 -10.62 -6.57
C LYS A 148 4.55 -9.46 -5.90
N ALA A 149 3.65 -8.88 -6.66
CA ALA A 149 2.75 -7.84 -6.24
C ALA A 149 1.33 -8.26 -6.59
N TYR A 150 0.39 -8.07 -5.67
CA TYR A 150 -1.02 -8.31 -5.90
C TYR A 150 -1.85 -7.17 -5.33
N THR A 151 -2.89 -6.78 -6.07
CA THR A 151 -3.89 -5.83 -5.62
C THR A 151 -5.24 -6.15 -6.23
N GLU A 152 -6.30 -5.98 -5.45
CA GLU A 152 -7.68 -6.01 -5.90
C GLU A 152 -8.53 -5.10 -5.01
N ILE A 153 -9.75 -4.80 -5.47
CA ILE A 153 -10.70 -3.99 -4.73
C ILE A 153 -11.96 -4.83 -4.57
N GLY A 154 -12.29 -5.19 -3.33
CA GLY A 154 -13.43 -6.03 -3.01
C GLY A 154 -14.42 -5.35 -2.09
N GLU A 155 -15.49 -6.08 -1.78
CA GLU A 155 -16.49 -5.66 -0.82
C GLU A 155 -15.86 -5.39 0.55
N LYS A 156 -16.45 -4.42 1.26
CA LYS A 156 -16.14 -4.12 2.65
C LYS A 156 -16.17 -5.39 3.51
N ASP A 157 -15.13 -5.58 4.32
CA ASP A 157 -14.99 -6.67 5.30
C ASP A 157 -14.78 -8.08 4.68
N LYS A 158 -14.76 -8.22 3.34
CA LYS A 158 -14.50 -9.50 2.64
C LYS A 158 -13.22 -10.18 3.15
N TYR A 159 -12.15 -9.41 3.28
CA TYR A 159 -10.81 -9.96 3.54
C TYR A 159 -10.58 -10.38 4.99
N ASN A 160 -11.54 -10.17 5.91
CA ASN A 160 -11.45 -10.69 7.27
C ASN A 160 -11.43 -12.24 7.31
N SER A 161 -11.87 -12.91 6.23
CA SER A 161 -11.88 -14.37 6.10
C SER A 161 -11.26 -14.90 4.81
N ALA A 162 -10.99 -14.05 3.81
CA ALA A 162 -10.52 -14.45 2.48
C ALA A 162 -9.00 -14.45 2.30
N TRP A 163 -8.22 -14.63 3.37
CA TRP A 163 -6.74 -14.57 3.30
C TRP A 163 -6.14 -15.62 2.36
N ASP A 164 -6.68 -16.84 2.36
CA ASP A 164 -6.18 -17.92 1.48
C ASP A 164 -6.44 -17.62 0.00
N GLU A 165 -7.56 -16.98 -0.32
CA GLU A 165 -7.87 -16.51 -1.68
C GLU A 165 -6.83 -15.47 -2.12
N VAL A 166 -6.57 -14.45 -1.28
CA VAL A 166 -5.56 -13.41 -1.58
C VAL A 166 -4.19 -14.04 -1.76
N ARG A 167 -3.79 -14.95 -0.88
CA ARG A 167 -2.48 -15.62 -0.95
C ARG A 167 -2.33 -16.43 -2.23
N SER A 168 -3.35 -17.20 -2.61
CA SER A 168 -3.33 -17.99 -3.84
C SER A 168 -3.19 -17.11 -5.08
N LYS A 169 -3.88 -15.96 -5.12
CA LYS A 169 -3.79 -15.03 -6.24
C LYS A 169 -2.43 -14.31 -6.28
N LEU A 170 -1.88 -13.93 -5.12
CA LEU A 170 -0.52 -13.40 -5.01
C LEU A 170 0.51 -14.42 -5.53
N ALA A 171 0.43 -15.68 -5.11
CA ALA A 171 1.32 -16.73 -5.59
C ALA A 171 1.27 -16.90 -7.12
N SER A 172 0.14 -16.57 -7.75
CA SER A 172 -0.05 -16.64 -9.20
C SER A 172 0.31 -15.34 -9.93
N SER A 173 0.62 -14.24 -9.21
CA SER A 173 0.88 -12.93 -9.81
C SER A 173 2.34 -12.74 -10.21
N GLY A 174 2.58 -11.66 -10.97
CA GLY A 174 3.90 -11.17 -11.34
C GLY A 174 4.37 -10.03 -10.44
N ALA A 175 5.43 -9.32 -10.87
CA ALA A 175 6.01 -8.22 -10.10
C ALA A 175 5.14 -6.94 -10.07
N SER A 176 4.10 -6.86 -10.90
CA SER A 176 3.14 -5.77 -10.88
C SER A 176 1.73 -6.24 -11.24
N GLN A 177 0.74 -5.51 -10.74
CA GLN A 177 -0.67 -5.77 -11.00
C GLN A 177 -1.50 -4.48 -10.83
N SER A 178 -2.62 -4.43 -11.54
CA SER A 178 -3.68 -3.47 -11.27
C SER A 178 -5.00 -4.16 -10.97
N GLY A 179 -5.89 -3.44 -10.29
CA GLY A 179 -7.24 -3.88 -9.97
C GLY A 179 -8.23 -2.73 -10.07
N PHE A 180 -9.44 -3.02 -10.50
CA PHE A 180 -10.54 -2.07 -10.57
C PHE A 180 -11.79 -2.65 -9.89
N GLY A 181 -12.48 -1.83 -9.11
CA GLY A 181 -13.71 -2.22 -8.42
C GLY A 181 -14.29 -1.03 -7.67
N PHE A 182 -15.62 -0.98 -7.53
CA PHE A 182 -16.32 0.09 -6.80
C PHE A 182 -15.97 1.52 -7.29
N GLY A 183 -15.71 1.68 -8.59
CA GLY A 183 -15.28 2.96 -9.18
C GLY A 183 -13.85 3.40 -8.81
N LEU A 184 -13.08 2.54 -8.15
CA LEU A 184 -11.71 2.79 -7.72
C LEU A 184 -10.72 1.99 -8.57
N TYR A 185 -9.52 2.54 -8.72
CA TYR A 185 -8.39 1.88 -9.38
C TYR A 185 -7.24 1.73 -8.39
N SER A 186 -6.57 0.58 -8.45
CA SER A 186 -5.39 0.24 -7.67
C SER A 186 -4.29 -0.24 -8.59
N TYR A 187 -3.06 0.15 -8.29
CA TYR A 187 -1.85 -0.32 -8.97
C TYR A 187 -0.79 -0.62 -7.91
N HIS A 188 -0.19 -1.80 -8.00
CA HIS A 188 0.87 -2.25 -7.12
C HIS A 188 1.99 -2.83 -7.97
N SER A 189 3.23 -2.40 -7.71
CA SER A 189 4.43 -2.97 -8.28
C SER A 189 5.50 -3.18 -7.22
N THR A 190 6.34 -4.17 -7.47
CA THR A 190 7.55 -4.47 -6.70
C THR A 190 8.75 -4.45 -7.63
N GLY A 191 9.89 -4.02 -7.10
CA GLY A 191 11.17 -4.05 -7.80
C GLY A 191 12.23 -4.65 -6.89
N LYS A 192 13.32 -5.15 -7.49
CA LYS A 192 14.51 -5.53 -6.73
C LYS A 192 15.33 -4.27 -6.47
N LEU A 193 15.72 -4.05 -5.22
CA LEU A 193 16.72 -3.03 -4.92
C LEU A 193 18.03 -3.44 -5.60
N PRO A 194 18.72 -2.52 -6.29
CA PRO A 194 20.07 -2.80 -6.77
C PRO A 194 20.94 -3.14 -5.55
N ASN A 195 21.77 -4.18 -5.69
CA ASN A 195 22.60 -4.76 -4.62
C ASN A 195 23.05 -3.69 -3.60
N SER A 196 22.43 -3.71 -2.42
CA SER A 196 22.79 -2.89 -1.26
C SER A 196 24.00 -3.49 -0.56
#